data_AF-A0A163EPK6-F1
#
_entry.id   AF-A0A163EPK6-F1
#
_cell.length_a   1.000
_cell.length_b   1.000
_cell.length_c   1.000
_cell.angle_alpha   90.00
_cell.angle_beta   90.00
_cell.angle_gamma   90.00
#
_symmetry.space_group_name_H-M   'P 1'
#
loop_
_entity.id
_entity.type
_entity.pdbx_description
1 polymer ?
#
loop_
_entity_poly.entity_id
_entity_poly.type
_entity_poly.pdbx_seq_one_letter_code
_entity_poly.pdbx_strand_id
1 'polypeptide(L)' 'MKATFKTPKTYKGWIGLFAILTIVLLGSWPVIPLLNHETIVFGMPILMTWSVILIFLTTGILMLLNKMGVND' A
#
# COMPACT_ATOMS: atom_id res chain seq x y z
N MET A 1 25.79 -11.86 -10.33
CA MET A 1 24.93 -10.82 -10.93
C MET A 1 25.21 -9.50 -10.21
N LYS A 2 25.59 -8.42 -10.91
CA LYS A 2 25.73 -7.10 -10.27
C LYS A 2 24.33 -6.56 -9.96
N ALA A 3 24.06 -6.24 -8.70
CA ALA A 3 22.80 -5.62 -8.30
C ALA A 3 22.81 -4.14 -8.75
N THR A 4 22.22 -3.87 -9.91
CA THR A 4 21.98 -2.50 -10.37
C THR A 4 20.62 -2.05 -9.87
N PHE A 5 20.60 -1.05 -8.99
CA PHE A 5 19.35 -0.44 -8.52
C PHE A 5 18.69 0.33 -9.67
N LYS A 6 17.46 -0.03 -10.03
CA LYS A 6 16.68 0.67 -11.06
C LYS A 6 15.62 1.53 -10.40
N THR A 7 15.66 2.82 -10.68
CA THR A 7 14.64 3.78 -10.24
C THR A 7 13.62 4.06 -11.36
N PRO A 8 12.41 4.53 -11.02
CA PRO A 8 11.46 4.99 -12.03
C PRO A 8 12.05 6.15 -12.83
N LYS A 9 11.84 6.13 -14.16
CA LYS A 9 12.30 7.20 -15.07
C LYS A 9 11.19 8.19 -15.43
N THR A 10 9.94 7.83 -15.20
CA THR A 10 8.75 8.61 -15.57
C THR A 10 8.03 9.14 -14.35
N TYR A 11 7.37 10.29 -14.47
CA TYR A 11 6.56 10.87 -13.39
C TYR A 11 5.47 9.88 -12.93
N LYS A 12 4.87 9.14 -13.87
CA LYS A 12 3.87 8.11 -13.59
C LYS A 12 4.43 6.98 -12.73
N GLY A 13 5.66 6.53 -13.00
CA GLY A 13 6.34 5.51 -12.21
C GLY A 13 6.68 5.97 -10.80
N TRP A 14 7.05 7.25 -10.63
CA TRP A 14 7.24 7.84 -9.30
C TRP A 14 5.93 7.93 -8.51
N ILE A 15 4.83 8.34 -9.14
CA ILE A 15 3.50 8.32 -8.52
C ILE A 15 3.13 6.91 -8.07
N GLY A 16 3.37 5.90 -8.92
CA GLY A 16 3.12 4.50 -8.57
C GLY A 16 3.95 3.99 -7.39
N LEU A 17 5.24 4.34 -7.35
CA LEU A 17 6.11 4.01 -6.23
C LEU A 17 5.60 4.65 -4.92
N PHE A 18 5.24 5.93 -4.95
CA PHE A 18 4.68 6.63 -3.80
C PHE A 18 3.35 6.03 -3.33
N ALA A 19 2.48 5.65 -4.27
CA ALA A 19 1.19 5.04 -3.97
C ALA A 19 1.37 3.70 -3.23
N ILE A 20 2.29 2.84 -3.69
CA ILE A 20 2.60 1.57 -3.02
C ILE A 20 3.24 1.81 -1.65
N LEU A 21 4.22 2.72 -1.55
CA LEU A 21 4.85 3.03 -0.26
C LEU A 21 3.81 3.53 0.76
N THR A 22 2.86 4.35 0.33
CA THR A 22 1.77 4.82 1.21
C THR A 22 0.95 3.64 1.75
N ILE A 23 0.59 2.67 0.92
CA ILE A 23 -0.16 1.49 1.38
C ILE A 23 0.68 0.67 2.37
N VAL A 24 1.98 0.49 2.11
CA VAL A 24 2.88 -0.23 3.02
C VAL A 24 2.93 0.47 4.37
N LEU A 25 3.03 1.80 4.40
CA LEU A 25 3.00 2.57 5.64
C LEU A 25 1.66 2.41 6.37
N LEU A 26 0.54 2.41 5.66
CA LEU A 26 -0.81 2.18 6.22
C LEU A 26 -1.01 0.77 6.78
N GLY A 27 -0.30 -0.22 6.24
CA GLY A 27 -0.28 -1.60 6.74
C GLY A 27 0.80 -1.88 7.79
N SER A 28 1.69 -0.92 8.05
CA SER A 28 2.82 -1.12 8.97
C SER A 28 2.42 -0.90 10.43
N TRP A 29 3.26 -1.44 11.32
CA TRP A 29 3.07 -1.38 12.78
C TRP A 29 2.69 -0.01 13.36
N PRO A 30 3.23 1.16 12.94
CA PRO A 30 2.82 2.44 13.55
C PRO A 30 1.32 2.77 13.39
N VAL A 31 0.63 2.19 12.42
CA VAL A 31 -0.79 2.45 12.16
C VAL A 31 -1.70 1.47 12.92
N ILE A 32 -1.20 0.29 13.28
CA ILE A 32 -1.96 -0.75 13.97
C ILE A 32 -2.50 -0.28 15.34
N PRO A 33 -1.71 0.41 16.21
CA PRO A 33 -2.21 0.96 17.47
C PRO A 33 -3.34 1.99 17.33
N LEU A 34 -3.44 2.68 16.17
CA LEU A 34 -4.54 3.62 15.91
C LEU A 34 -5.86 2.88 15.70
N LEU A 35 -5.81 1.65 15.18
CA LEU A 35 -6.96 0.83 14.84
C LEU A 35 -7.29 -0.22 15.90
N ASN A 36 -6.33 -0.56 16.75
CA ASN A 36 -6.47 -1.52 17.83
C ASN A 36 -5.79 -1.00 19.10
N HIS A 37 -6.60 -0.56 20.05
CA HIS A 37 -6.17 -0.20 21.40
C HIS A 37 -6.99 -1.01 22.41
N GLU A 38 -6.43 -1.22 23.60
CA GLU A 38 -6.88 -2.23 24.58
C GLU A 38 -8.33 -2.07 25.05
N THR A 39 -8.94 -0.90 24.82
CA THR A 39 -10.35 -0.63 25.14
C THR A 39 -11.33 -1.06 24.04
N ILE A 40 -10.85 -1.49 22.87
CA ILE A 40 -11.69 -1.94 21.76
C ILE A 40 -11.95 -3.45 21.86
N VAL A 41 -13.19 -3.81 22.23
CA VAL A 41 -13.67 -5.21 22.31
C VAL A 41 -13.57 -5.96 20.97
N PHE A 42 -13.63 -5.25 19.84
CA PHE A 42 -13.56 -5.81 18.47
C PHE A 42 -12.25 -5.47 17.73
N GLY A 43 -11.14 -5.26 18.43
CA GLY A 43 -9.87 -4.87 17.80
C GLY A 43 -9.42 -5.82 16.69
N MET A 44 -9.52 -7.13 16.93
CA MET A 44 -9.16 -8.17 15.94
C MET A 44 -10.03 -8.12 14.67
N PRO A 45 -11.38 -8.14 14.75
CA PRO A 45 -12.23 -7.93 13.58
C PRO A 45 -11.96 -6.64 12.81
N ILE A 46 -11.69 -5.53 13.50
CA ILE A 46 -11.37 -4.24 12.86
C ILE A 46 -10.08 -4.32 12.06
N LEU A 47 -9.04 -4.97 12.60
CA LEU A 47 -7.78 -5.20 11.89
C LEU A 47 -7.98 -6.08 10.65
N MET A 48 -8.86 -7.09 10.73
CA MET A 48 -9.21 -7.92 9.57
C MET A 48 -9.89 -7.08 8.48
N THR A 49 -10.87 -6.26 8.84
CA THR A 49 -11.52 -5.33 7.89
C THR A 49 -10.52 -4.35 7.28
N TRP A 50 -9.61 -3.80 8.09
CA TRP A 50 -8.55 -2.90 7.60
C TRP A 50 -7.63 -3.59 6.60
N SER A 51 -7.25 -4.84 6.86
CA SER A 51 -6.42 -5.63 5.96
C SER A 51 -7.11 -5.86 4.61
N VAL A 52 -8.41 -6.16 4.62
CA VAL A 52 -9.21 -6.28 3.39
C VAL A 52 -9.22 -4.96 2.61
N ILE A 53 -9.39 -3.82 3.29
CA ILE A 53 -9.32 -2.50 2.66
C ILE A 53 -7.96 -2.27 1.99
N LEU A 54 -6.84 -2.60 2.65
CA LEU A 54 -5.50 -2.45 2.08
C LEU A 54 -5.28 -3.34 0.84
N ILE A 55 -5.85 -4.55 0.81
CA ILE A 55 -5.79 -5.44 -0.36
C ILE A 55 -6.54 -4.79 -1.54
N PHE A 56 -7.74 -4.27 -1.31
CA PHE A 56 -8.50 -3.56 -2.35
C PHE A 56 -7.77 -2.31 -2.83
N LEU A 57 -7.17 -1.52 -1.93
CA LEU A 57 -6.36 -0.35 -2.30
C LEU A 57 -5.16 -0.73 -3.16
N THR A 58 -4.42 -1.77 -2.77
CA THR A 58 -3.25 -2.24 -3.52
C THR A 58 -3.67 -2.69 -4.92
N THR A 59 -4.71 -3.50 -5.01
CA THR A 59 -5.22 -4.02 -6.28
C THR A 59 -5.72 -2.88 -7.17
N GLY A 60 -6.48 -1.94 -6.59
CA GLY A 60 -6.99 -0.76 -7.30
C GLY A 60 -5.87 0.14 -7.82
N ILE A 61 -4.84 0.41 -7.02
CA ILE A 61 -3.67 1.20 -7.44
C ILE A 61 -2.95 0.51 -8.59
N LEU A 62 -2.67 -0.79 -8.50
CA LEU A 62 -2.02 -1.52 -9.59
C LEU A 62 -2.86 -1.48 -10.88
N MET A 63 -4.17 -1.62 -10.77
CA MET A 63 -5.09 -1.52 -11.91
C MET A 63 -5.07 -0.12 -12.54
N LEU A 64 -5.04 0.94 -11.73
CA LEU A 64 -4.95 2.33 -12.18
C LEU A 64 -3.60 2.60 -12.85
N LEU A 65 -2.49 2.17 -12.24
CA LEU A 65 -1.14 2.32 -12.81
C LEU A 65 -1.03 1.61 -14.16
N ASN A 66 -1.61 0.42 -14.29
CA ASN A 66 -1.67 -0.29 -15.55
C ASN A 66 -2.48 0.47 -16.61
N LYS A 67 -3.66 1.00 -16.23
CA LYS A 67 -4.48 1.85 -17.14
C LYS A 67 -3.78 3.14 -17.57
N MET A 68 -2.88 3.69 -16.75
CA MET A 68 -2.11 4.89 -17.10
C MET A 68 -0.93 4.61 -18.06
N GLY A 69 -0.67 3.35 -18.41
CA GLY A 69 0.49 2.97 -19.22
C GLY A 69 1.80 3.30 -18.52
N VAL A 70 1.92 3.00 -17.22
CA VAL A 70 3.19 3.15 -16.47
C VAL A 70 4.27 2.18 -17.00
N ASN A 71 3.84 1.06 -17.57
CA ASN A 71 4.70 0.02 -18.11
C ASN A 71 4.94 0.13 -19.63
N ASP A 72 4.31 1.10 -20.31
CA ASP A 72 4.51 1.42 -21.72
C ASP A 72 5.60 2.51 -21.88
#